data_AF-A0A428NVM1-F1
#
_entry.id   AF-A0A428NVM1-F1
#
_cell.length_a   1.000
_cell.length_b   1.000
_cell.length_c   1.000
_cell.angle_alpha   90.00
_cell.angle_beta   90.00
_cell.angle_gamma   90.00
#
_symmetry.space_group_name_H-M   'P 1'
#
loop_
_entity.id
_entity.type
_entity.pdbx_description
1 polymer ?
#
loop_
_entity_poly.entity_id
_entity_poly.type
_entity_poly.pdbx_seq_one_letter_code
_entity_poly.pdbx_strand_id
1 'polypeptide(L)'
;MSLGTFSSLVLDLGGVLLLYSAKNVETLSPRQISNALDSPIWHDYERGKVSPKSCYNSIYRDFGFNLNVWAEALDAMKESLQPNNELIDEIKRLKLTYPQLKVFGLSNIPAQDFQLLKPLIDTWGIFDDFYALA
;
A
#
# COMPACT_ATOMS: atom_id res chain seq x y z
N MET A 1 -24.48 20.49 3.51
CA MET A 1 -23.24 21.09 4.02
C MET A 1 -22.29 21.22 2.84
N SER A 2 -21.82 22.42 2.54
CA SER A 2 -20.78 22.62 1.53
C SER A 2 -19.45 22.23 2.16
N LEU A 3 -18.81 21.16 1.67
CA LEU A 3 -17.40 20.93 1.95
C LEU A 3 -16.65 22.13 1.35
N GLY A 4 -15.85 22.83 2.16
CA GLY A 4 -15.11 24.01 1.69
C GLY A 4 -14.22 23.69 0.49
N THR A 5 -13.69 24.73 -0.17
CA THR A 5 -12.74 24.55 -1.27
C THR A 5 -11.44 23.95 -0.74
N PHE A 6 -11.11 22.73 -1.15
CA PHE A 6 -9.82 22.11 -0.84
C PHE A 6 -8.80 22.48 -1.91
N SER A 7 -7.60 22.88 -1.48
CA SER A 7 -6.47 23.15 -2.37
C SER A 7 -5.58 21.92 -2.59
N SER A 8 -5.74 20.88 -1.77
CA SER A 8 -4.83 19.74 -1.77
C SER A 8 -5.53 18.43 -1.40
N LEU A 9 -5.07 17.35 -2.02
CA LEU A 9 -5.48 15.97 -1.77
C LEU A 9 -4.24 15.16 -1.42
N VAL A 10 -4.30 14.40 -0.32
CA VAL A 10 -3.24 13.48 0.08
C VAL A 10 -3.80 12.06 0.02
N LEU A 11 -3.12 11.18 -0.69
CA LEU A 11 -3.59 9.82 -0.98
C LEU A 11 -2.57 8.80 -0.53
N ASP A 12 -3.06 7.78 0.17
CA ASP A 12 -2.29 6.56 0.40
C ASP A 12 -2.23 5.70 -0.87
N LEU A 13 -1.27 4.78 -0.92
CA LEU A 13 -1.12 3.81 -1.98
C LEU A 13 -1.92 2.54 -1.67
N GLY A 14 -1.60 1.85 -0.57
CA GLY A 14 -2.22 0.58 -0.21
C GLY A 14 -3.69 0.72 0.18
N GLY A 15 -4.58 -0.07 -0.42
CA GLY A 15 -6.01 -0.05 -0.10
C GLY A 15 -6.77 1.17 -0.61
N VAL A 16 -6.09 2.14 -1.23
CA VAL A 16 -6.69 3.34 -1.82
C VAL A 16 -6.46 3.37 -3.33
N LEU A 17 -5.20 3.49 -3.77
CA LEU A 17 -4.82 3.56 -5.19
C LEU A 17 -4.36 2.21 -5.75
N LEU A 18 -3.79 1.35 -4.92
CA LEU A 18 -3.50 -0.04 -5.22
C LEU A 18 -4.33 -0.94 -4.31
N LEU A 19 -5.16 -1.77 -4.94
CA LEU A 19 -5.99 -2.74 -4.25
C LEU A 19 -5.35 -4.10 -4.42
N TYR A 20 -5.23 -4.85 -3.33
CA TYR A 20 -4.86 -6.27 -3.39
C TYR A 20 -6.11 -7.13 -3.27
N SER A 21 -6.04 -8.34 -3.81
CA SER A 21 -7.08 -9.35 -3.65
C SER A 21 -6.53 -10.53 -2.85
N ALA A 22 -7.01 -10.67 -1.62
CA ALA A 22 -6.72 -11.86 -0.80
C ALA A 22 -7.41 -13.13 -1.32
N LYS A 23 -8.20 -13.06 -2.41
CA LYS A 23 -8.94 -14.22 -2.94
C LYS A 23 -8.04 -15.36 -3.43
N ASN A 24 -6.78 -15.05 -3.75
CA ASN A 24 -5.82 -16.03 -4.23
C ASN A 24 -4.93 -16.59 -3.11
N VAL A 25 -5.08 -16.10 -1.88
CA VAL A 25 -4.37 -16.64 -0.71
C VAL A 25 -5.20 -17.79 -0.14
N GLU A 26 -4.93 -19.01 -0.59
CA GLU A 26 -5.70 -20.20 -0.17
C GLU A 26 -5.36 -20.64 1.26
N THR A 27 -4.19 -20.25 1.78
CA THR A 27 -3.59 -20.80 3.00
C THR A 27 -3.82 -19.97 4.26
N LEU A 28 -4.11 -18.67 4.14
CA LEU A 28 -4.42 -17.77 5.24
C LEU A 28 -5.71 -16.99 4.97
N SER A 29 -6.57 -16.87 5.98
CA SER A 29 -7.77 -16.03 5.85
C SER A 29 -7.40 -14.54 5.76
N PRO A 30 -8.21 -13.70 5.09
CA PRO A 30 -7.98 -12.25 5.03
C PRO A 30 -7.82 -11.59 6.42
N ARG A 31 -8.53 -12.10 7.43
CA ARG A 31 -8.43 -11.60 8.82
C ARG A 31 -7.08 -11.94 9.46
N GLN A 32 -6.54 -13.13 9.21
CA GLN A 32 -5.22 -13.51 9.70
C GLN A 32 -4.12 -12.63 9.10
N ILE A 33 -4.23 -12.36 7.79
CA ILE A 33 -3.32 -11.46 7.09
C ILE A 33 -3.40 -10.04 7.66
N SER A 34 -4.61 -9.48 7.75
CA SER A 34 -4.82 -8.13 8.32
C SER A 34 -4.21 -7.99 9.72
N ASN A 35 -4.51 -8.93 10.62
CA ASN A 35 -3.99 -8.88 12.00
C ASN A 35 -2.45 -8.91 12.06
N ALA A 36 -1.79 -9.63 11.14
CA ALA A 36 -0.34 -9.70 11.09
C ALA A 36 0.28 -8.42 10.50
N LEU A 37 -0.35 -7.82 9.49
CA LEU A 37 0.05 -6.52 8.93
C LEU A 37 -0.15 -5.38 9.95
N ASP A 38 -1.17 -5.47 10.82
CA ASP A 38 -1.42 -4.50 11.89
C ASP A 38 -0.52 -4.70 13.14
N SER A 39 0.42 -5.65 13.09
CA SER A 39 1.24 -6.00 14.26
C SER A 39 2.38 -5.00 14.50
N PRO A 40 2.82 -4.81 15.77
CA PRO A 40 3.95 -3.92 16.06
C PRO A 40 5.24 -4.27 15.32
N ILE A 41 5.50 -5.58 15.11
CA ILE A 41 6.70 -6.01 14.40
C ILE A 41 6.63 -5.69 12.90
N TRP A 42 5.44 -5.76 12.30
CA TRP A 42 5.24 -5.35 10.92
C TRP A 42 5.45 -3.84 10.77
N HIS A 43 4.91 -3.03 11.68
CA HIS A 43 5.19 -1.59 11.69
C HIS A 43 6.68 -1.25 11.86
N ASP A 44 7.43 -2.03 12.64
CA ASP A 44 8.89 -1.87 12.75
C ASP A 44 9.59 -2.26 11.44
N TYR A 45 9.10 -3.27 10.74
CA TYR A 45 9.61 -3.68 9.44
C TYR A 45 9.37 -2.61 8.37
N GLU A 46 8.16 -2.04 8.29
CA GLU A 46 7.82 -0.96 7.35
C GLU A 46 8.65 0.30 7.59
N ARG A 47 9.08 0.54 8.83
CA ARG A 47 9.99 1.64 9.21
C ARG A 47 11.47 1.30 9.05
N GLY A 48 11.82 0.16 8.46
CA GLY A 48 13.20 -0.27 8.27
C GLY A 48 13.96 -0.60 9.57
N LYS A 49 13.27 -0.72 10.71
CA LYS A 49 13.90 -0.97 12.02
C LYS A 49 14.31 -2.43 12.23
N VAL A 50 13.65 -3.36 11.52
CA VAL A 50 13.96 -4.79 11.58
C VAL A 50 14.11 -5.37 10.17
N SER A 51 14.96 -6.39 10.05
CA SER A 51 15.14 -7.08 8.77
C SER A 51 13.92 -7.96 8.44
N PRO A 52 13.66 -8.27 7.14
CA PRO A 52 12.60 -9.19 6.74
C PRO A 52 12.65 -10.52 7.50
N LYS A 53 13.86 -11.09 7.64
CA LYS A 53 14.07 -12.36 8.37
C LYS A 53 13.63 -12.26 9.84
N SER A 54 13.97 -11.16 10.51
CA SER A 54 13.59 -10.94 11.91
C SER A 54 12.08 -10.70 12.06
N CYS A 55 11.48 -9.96 11.13
CA CYS A 55 10.05 -9.73 11.08
C CYS A 55 9.30 -11.06 10.91
N TYR A 56 9.64 -11.84 9.88
CA TYR A 56 8.91 -13.06 9.53
C TYR A 56 9.03 -14.12 10.63
N ASN A 57 10.20 -14.26 11.26
CA ASN A 57 10.38 -15.13 12.42
C ASN A 57 9.49 -14.73 13.61
N SER A 58 9.28 -13.43 13.82
CA SER A 58 8.39 -12.94 14.87
C SER A 58 6.93 -13.18 14.51
N ILE A 59 6.53 -12.97 13.24
CA ILE A 59 5.19 -13.31 12.76
C ILE A 59 4.90 -14.81 12.95
N TYR A 60 5.86 -15.69 12.61
CA TYR A 60 5.75 -17.14 12.89
C TYR A 60 5.50 -17.40 14.38
N ARG A 61 6.27 -16.77 15.27
CA ARG A 61 6.16 -16.96 16.72
C ARG A 61 4.85 -16.42 17.28
N ASP A 62 4.44 -15.23 16.85
CA ASP A 62 3.35 -14.47 17.47
C ASP A 62 1.98 -14.90 16.92
N PHE A 63 1.91 -15.35 15.66
CA PHE A 63 0.67 -15.77 14.99
C PHE A 63 0.60 -17.27 14.65
N GLY A 64 1.71 -18.01 14.80
CA GLY A 64 1.78 -19.44 14.50
C GLY A 64 1.79 -19.78 13.00
N PHE A 65 1.99 -18.79 12.12
CA PHE A 65 2.00 -18.99 10.68
C PHE A 65 3.29 -19.68 10.23
N ASN A 66 3.21 -20.69 9.38
CA ASN A 66 4.39 -21.24 8.72
C ASN A 66 5.07 -20.14 7.88
N LEU A 67 6.41 -20.01 7.95
CA LEU A 67 7.17 -18.97 7.26
C LEU A 67 6.95 -18.99 5.74
N ASN A 68 6.88 -20.17 5.13
CA ASN A 68 6.64 -20.31 3.70
C ASN A 68 5.21 -19.88 3.34
N VAL A 69 4.24 -20.28 4.16
CA VAL A 69 2.83 -19.87 3.99
C VAL A 69 2.67 -18.35 4.11
N TRP A 70 3.35 -17.71 5.05
CA TRP A 70 3.34 -16.25 5.18
C TRP A 70 4.00 -15.57 3.99
N ALA A 71 5.14 -16.08 3.51
CA ALA A 71 5.81 -15.57 2.33
C ALA A 71 4.93 -15.71 1.07
N GLU A 72 4.34 -16.89 0.84
CA GLU A 72 3.42 -17.16 -0.27
C GLU A 72 2.19 -16.24 -0.22
N ALA A 73 1.64 -15.98 0.97
CA ALA A 73 0.53 -15.05 1.14
C ALA A 73 0.91 -13.62 0.75
N LEU A 74 2.09 -13.15 1.16
CA LEU A 74 2.60 -11.83 0.79
C LEU A 74 2.87 -11.74 -0.72
N ASP A 75 3.46 -12.78 -1.32
CA ASP A 75 3.73 -12.82 -2.75
C ASP A 75 2.44 -12.80 -3.56
N ALA A 76 1.45 -13.61 -3.19
CA ALA A 76 0.14 -13.61 -3.82
C ALA A 76 -0.58 -12.25 -3.67
N MET A 77 -0.45 -11.58 -2.52
CA MET A 77 -0.94 -10.21 -2.35
C MET A 77 -0.25 -9.25 -3.32
N LYS A 78 1.09 -9.30 -3.43
CA LYS A 78 1.87 -8.45 -4.35
C LYS A 78 1.50 -8.70 -5.81
N GLU A 79 1.34 -9.95 -6.22
CA GLU A 79 0.91 -10.34 -7.57
C GLU A 79 -0.53 -9.90 -7.89
N SER A 80 -1.39 -9.85 -6.87
CA SER A 80 -2.78 -9.44 -7.01
C SER A 80 -2.98 -7.92 -7.02
N LEU A 81 -1.92 -7.11 -6.85
CA LEU A 81 -2.03 -5.66 -6.82
C LEU A 81 -2.58 -5.14 -8.15
N GLN A 82 -3.70 -4.43 -8.07
CA GLN A 82 -4.35 -3.81 -9.20
C GLN A 82 -4.59 -2.32 -8.91
N PRO A 83 -4.32 -1.41 -9.86
CA PRO A 83 -4.67 -0.02 -9.73
C PRO A 83 -6.18 0.18 -9.58
N ASN A 84 -6.57 1.07 -8.68
CA ASN A 84 -7.94 1.58 -8.59
C ASN A 84 -8.19 2.60 -9.71
N ASN A 85 -8.35 2.10 -10.94
CA ASN A 85 -8.46 2.92 -12.14
C ASN A 85 -9.62 3.93 -12.07
N GLU A 86 -10.73 3.55 -11.43
CA GLU A 86 -11.88 4.43 -11.24
C GLU A 86 -11.51 5.67 -10.42
N LEU A 87 -10.86 5.47 -9.27
CA LEU A 87 -10.40 6.58 -8.43
C LEU A 87 -9.31 7.41 -9.13
N ILE A 88 -8.36 6.75 -9.81
CA ILE A 88 -7.29 7.43 -10.54
C ILE A 88 -7.87 8.34 -11.63
N ASP A 89 -8.84 7.86 -12.40
CA ASP A 89 -9.47 8.65 -13.46
C ASP A 89 -10.33 9.79 -12.91
N GLU A 90 -10.96 9.61 -11.76
CA GLU A 90 -11.65 10.71 -11.07
C GLU A 90 -10.68 11.79 -10.61
N ILE A 91 -9.52 11.43 -10.06
CA ILE A 91 -8.49 12.41 -9.66
C ILE A 91 -7.98 13.19 -10.87
N LYS A 92 -7.80 12.53 -12.03
CA LYS A 92 -7.45 13.22 -13.29
C LYS A 92 -8.53 14.25 -13.66
N ARG A 93 -9.82 13.88 -13.58
CA ARG A 93 -10.93 14.81 -13.83
C ARG A 93 -10.94 15.99 -12.85
N LEU A 94 -10.67 15.74 -11.58
CA LEU A 94 -10.57 16.79 -10.57
C LEU A 94 -9.44 17.78 -10.86
N LYS A 95 -8.26 17.30 -11.28
CA LYS A 95 -7.14 18.19 -11.66
C LYS A 95 -7.45 19.03 -12.90
N LEU A 96 -8.20 18.50 -13.86
CA LEU A 96 -8.67 19.27 -15.02
C LEU A 96 -9.69 20.35 -14.62
N THR A 97 -10.57 20.04 -13.67
CA THR A 97 -11.61 20.95 -13.20
C THR A 97 -11.05 22.04 -12.28
N TYR A 98 -10.03 21.70 -11.49
CA TYR A 98 -9.38 22.58 -10.53
C TYR A 98 -7.86 22.57 -10.76
N PRO A 99 -7.33 23.36 -11.72
CA PRO A 99 -5.90 23.36 -12.06
C PRO A 99 -4.95 23.69 -10.90
N GLN A 100 -5.46 24.38 -9.87
CA GLN A 100 -4.73 24.69 -8.64
C GLN A 100 -4.69 23.55 -7.61
N LEU A 101 -5.46 22.47 -7.81
CA LEU A 101 -5.49 21.32 -6.90
C LEU A 101 -4.14 20.60 -6.93
N LYS A 102 -3.51 20.50 -5.77
CA LYS A 102 -2.30 19.70 -5.57
C LYS A 102 -2.64 18.29 -5.10
N VAL A 103 -2.03 17.29 -5.69
CA VAL A 103 -2.24 15.89 -5.33
C VAL A 103 -0.92 15.29 -4.88
N PHE A 104 -0.89 14.79 -3.65
CA PHE A 104 0.31 14.21 -3.03
C PHE A 104 0.07 12.75 -2.70
N GLY A 105 1.07 11.92 -2.94
CA GLY A 105 1.11 10.56 -2.42
C GLY A 105 1.81 10.52 -1.07
N LEU A 106 1.25 9.81 -0.11
CA LEU A 106 1.89 9.55 1.18
C LEU A 106 1.59 8.12 1.60
N SER A 107 2.61 7.25 1.58
CA SER A 107 2.40 5.83 1.88
C SER A 107 3.49 5.23 2.76
N ASN A 108 3.06 4.35 3.66
CA ASN A 108 3.93 3.51 4.47
C ASN A 108 4.36 2.32 3.62
N ILE A 109 5.31 2.54 2.71
CA ILE A 109 5.83 1.50 1.82
C ILE A 109 7.35 1.40 1.97
N PRO A 110 7.91 0.19 2.20
CA PRO A 110 9.35 0.01 2.23
C PRO A 110 10.03 0.50 0.95
N ALA A 111 11.22 1.10 1.08
CA ALA A 111 11.93 1.71 -0.04
C ALA A 111 12.12 0.77 -1.25
N GLN A 112 12.38 -0.53 -1.02
CA GLN A 112 12.56 -1.51 -2.09
C GLN A 112 11.25 -1.76 -2.86
N ASP A 113 10.14 -1.92 -2.15
CA ASP A 113 8.82 -2.12 -2.76
C ASP A 113 8.37 -0.84 -3.50
N PHE A 114 8.70 0.34 -2.98
CA PHE A 114 8.45 1.60 -3.68
C PHE A 114 9.18 1.70 -5.01
N GLN A 115 10.47 1.34 -5.09
CA GLN A 115 11.22 1.38 -6.34
C GLN A 115 10.62 0.46 -7.42
N LEU A 116 10.05 -0.67 -7.03
CA LEU A 116 9.38 -1.60 -7.94
C LEU A 116 8.05 -1.03 -8.47
N LEU A 117 7.28 -0.34 -7.62
CA LEU A 117 5.98 0.22 -7.98
C LEU A 117 6.08 1.59 -8.66
N LYS A 118 7.20 2.31 -8.49
CA LYS A 118 7.37 3.67 -9.00
C LYS A 118 7.07 3.81 -10.49
N PRO A 119 7.54 2.93 -11.40
CA PRO A 119 7.22 3.05 -12.82
C PRO A 119 5.71 2.99 -13.10
N LEU A 120 4.98 2.13 -12.40
CA LEU A 120 3.52 2.04 -12.50
C LEU A 120 2.86 3.30 -11.96
N ILE A 121 3.27 3.77 -10.77
CA ILE A 121 2.74 4.98 -10.14
C ILE A 121 2.94 6.20 -11.05
N ASP A 122 4.11 6.33 -11.66
CA ASP A 122 4.45 7.42 -12.58
C ASP A 122 3.50 7.44 -13.80
N THR A 123 3.05 6.26 -14.29
CA THR A 123 2.12 6.19 -15.44
C THR A 123 0.76 6.84 -15.17
N TRP A 124 0.36 6.99 -13.90
CA TRP A 124 -0.93 7.59 -13.56
C TRP A 124 -0.96 9.10 -13.82
N GLY A 125 0.18 9.77 -13.72
CA GLY A 125 0.31 11.22 -13.98
C GLY A 125 -0.54 12.10 -13.05
N ILE A 126 -0.95 11.59 -11.89
CA ILE A 126 -1.83 12.31 -10.96
C ILE A 126 -1.07 13.13 -9.90
N PHE A 127 0.12 12.70 -9.51
CA PHE A 127 0.85 13.27 -8.38
C PHE A 127 1.68 14.50 -8.76
N ASP A 128 1.63 15.51 -7.90
CA ASP A 128 2.58 16.63 -7.89
C ASP A 128 3.87 16.24 -7.14
N ASP A 129 3.74 15.44 -6.08
CA ASP A 129 4.87 14.83 -5.35
C ASP A 129 4.42 13.53 -4.65
N PHE A 130 5.36 12.66 -4.31
CA PHE A 130 5.10 11.38 -3.66
C PHE A 130 6.11 11.11 -2.55
N TYR A 131 5.60 10.86 -1.34
CA TYR A 131 6.37 10.57 -0.15
C TYR A 131 6.18 9.11 0.27
N ALA A 132 7.24 8.31 0.12
CA ALA A 132 7.33 6.99 0.73
C ALA A 132 8.10 7.11 2.05
N LEU A 133 7.63 6.45 3.11
CA LEU A 133 8.41 6.34 4.34
C LEU A 133 9.62 5.42 4.08
N ALA A 134 10.81 6.01 4.06
CA ALA A 134 12.09 5.32 3.96
C ALA A 134 12.62 4.88 5.33
#